data_AF-A0A235EUC2-F1
#
_entry.id   AF-A0A235EUC2-F1
#
_cell.length_a   1.000
_cell.length_b   1.000
_cell.length_c   1.000
_cell.angle_alpha   90.00
_cell.angle_beta   90.00
_cell.angle_gamma   90.00
#
_symmetry.space_group_name_H-M   'P 1'
#
loop_
_entity.id
_entity.type
_entity.pdbx_description
1 polymer ?
#
loop_
_entity_poly.entity_id
_entity_poly.type
_entity_poly.pdbx_seq_one_letter_code
_entity_poly.pdbx_strand_id
1 'polypeptide(L)'
;MRAQVSQLLTPFRYLKIEHTVKHKIDVVLPLIVGLLVSAIVLALGSSVSVFGDGGYVSLITDLLQIMTGFYVAALAAVATFPSPVLDQPLDGSPAMLVEMRKGVEKRIPLTRRRFLSLLFGHLALLSICIYFIGGFASLVSSGVAALLPEGARLCIRASFVIIYSVVSAHLLVVTMLGLYYLSYRIHRPPSGNQADHSPLPLDASRAGTHNDLKDN
;
A
#
# COMPACT_ATOMS: atom_id res chain seq x y z
N MET A 1 1.10 -14.33 -26.39
CA MET A 1 0.14 -13.36 -25.81
C MET A 1 -0.12 -13.53 -24.31
N ARG A 2 -0.51 -14.71 -23.78
CA ARG A 2 -0.80 -14.87 -22.33
C ARG A 2 0.36 -14.48 -21.38
N ALA A 3 1.61 -14.75 -21.77
CA ALA A 3 2.79 -14.42 -20.96
C ALA A 3 3.03 -12.89 -20.84
N GLN A 4 2.79 -12.11 -21.89
CA GLN A 4 3.01 -10.65 -21.90
C GLN A 4 1.97 -9.93 -21.06
N VAL A 5 0.68 -10.31 -21.16
CA VAL A 5 -0.39 -9.78 -20.30
C VAL A 5 -0.13 -10.09 -18.83
N SER A 6 0.45 -11.27 -18.53
CA SER A 6 0.81 -11.64 -17.16
C SER A 6 1.96 -10.79 -16.57
N GLN A 7 2.80 -10.19 -17.43
CA GLN A 7 3.85 -9.25 -17.00
C GLN A 7 3.25 -7.88 -16.66
N LEU A 8 2.30 -7.39 -17.48
CA LEU A 8 1.57 -6.13 -17.25
C LEU A 8 0.72 -6.17 -15.97
N LEU A 9 0.15 -7.33 -15.63
CA LEU A 9 -0.66 -7.52 -14.42
C LEU A 9 0.15 -8.03 -13.21
N THR A 10 1.49 -8.06 -13.29
CA THR A 10 2.35 -8.43 -12.16
C THR A 10 2.07 -7.62 -10.89
N PRO A 11 1.77 -6.29 -10.94
CA PRO A 11 1.46 -5.53 -9.74
C PRO A 11 0.21 -6.02 -9.00
N PHE A 12 -0.79 -6.59 -9.71
CA PHE A 12 -1.98 -7.18 -9.07
C PHE A 12 -1.68 -8.41 -8.23
N ARG A 13 -0.47 -9.01 -8.34
CA ARG A 13 -0.03 -10.09 -7.44
C ARG A 13 0.08 -9.62 -5.99
N TYR A 14 0.10 -8.31 -5.72
CA TYR A 14 -0.02 -7.75 -4.38
C TYR A 14 -1.31 -8.18 -3.66
N LEU A 15 -2.45 -8.28 -4.35
CA LEU A 15 -3.71 -8.76 -3.75
C LEU A 15 -3.65 -10.23 -3.31
N LYS A 16 -2.70 -11.02 -3.85
CA LYS A 16 -2.50 -12.43 -3.47
C LYS A 16 -1.56 -12.60 -2.27
N ILE A 17 -1.10 -11.50 -1.66
CA ILE A 17 -0.26 -11.58 -0.47
C ILE A 17 -1.17 -11.84 0.74
N GLU A 18 -1.19 -13.08 1.21
CA GLU A 18 -1.93 -13.47 2.40
C GLU A 18 -1.23 -12.95 3.66
N HIS A 19 -1.85 -11.98 4.32
CA HIS A 19 -1.49 -11.58 5.68
C HIS A 19 -2.79 -11.35 6.47
N THR A 20 -3.00 -12.18 7.51
CA THR A 20 -4.29 -12.37 8.20
C THR A 20 -4.87 -11.11 8.84
N VAL A 21 -4.03 -10.18 9.30
CA VAL A 21 -4.48 -8.90 9.91
C VAL A 21 -4.74 -7.83 8.85
N LYS A 22 -4.17 -7.99 7.65
CA LYS A 22 -4.09 -6.97 6.61
C LYS A 22 -5.34 -6.94 5.73
N HIS A 23 -5.91 -8.10 5.40
CA HIS A 23 -7.11 -8.20 4.57
C HIS A 23 -8.36 -7.58 5.22
N LYS A 24 -8.48 -7.66 6.55
CA LYS A 24 -9.62 -7.05 7.26
C LYS A 24 -9.56 -5.52 7.21
N ILE A 25 -8.37 -4.94 7.39
CA ILE A 25 -8.20 -3.48 7.34
C ILE A 25 -8.28 -2.98 5.89
N ASP A 26 -7.62 -3.66 4.94
CA ASP A 26 -7.56 -3.25 3.53
C ASP A 26 -8.88 -3.40 2.76
N VAL A 27 -9.88 -4.10 3.31
CA VAL A 27 -11.18 -4.30 2.66
C VAL A 27 -12.32 -3.66 3.44
N VAL A 28 -12.41 -3.87 4.75
CA VAL A 28 -13.52 -3.33 5.54
C VAL A 28 -13.42 -1.82 5.68
N LEU A 29 -12.22 -1.29 5.95
CA LEU A 29 -12.05 0.15 6.15
C LEU A 29 -12.33 0.96 4.86
N PRO A 30 -11.82 0.59 3.68
CA PRO A 30 -12.19 1.23 2.42
C PRO A 30 -13.67 1.15 2.09
N LEU A 31 -14.30 0.03 2.41
CA LEU A 31 -15.72 -0.14 2.16
C LEU A 31 -16.54 0.80 3.03
N ILE A 32 -16.25 0.88 4.33
CA ILE A 32 -16.94 1.81 5.24
C ILE A 32 -16.71 3.26 4.83
N VAL A 33 -15.46 3.65 4.61
CA VAL A 33 -15.11 5.03 4.23
C VAL A 33 -15.70 5.38 2.87
N GLY A 34 -15.59 4.50 1.89
CA GLY A 34 -16.13 4.68 0.55
C GLY A 34 -17.65 4.78 0.53
N LEU A 35 -18.34 3.92 1.29
CA LEU A 35 -19.79 3.99 1.43
C LEU A 35 -20.22 5.29 2.11
N LEU A 36 -19.55 5.71 3.18
CA LEU A 36 -19.84 6.97 3.87
C LEU A 36 -19.64 8.18 2.94
N VAL A 37 -18.53 8.24 2.21
CA VAL A 37 -18.28 9.30 1.22
C VAL A 37 -19.35 9.29 0.13
N SER A 38 -19.67 8.10 -0.42
CA SER A 38 -20.70 7.99 -1.46
C SER A 38 -22.09 8.40 -0.96
N ALA A 39 -22.45 8.05 0.28
CA ALA A 39 -23.71 8.44 0.89
C ALA A 39 -23.81 9.96 1.05
N ILE A 40 -22.72 10.62 1.49
CA ILE A 40 -22.65 12.08 1.58
C ILE A 40 -22.84 12.71 0.20
N VAL A 41 -22.07 12.25 -0.81
CA VAL A 41 -22.14 12.78 -2.18
C VAL A 41 -23.55 12.60 -2.78
N LEU A 42 -24.19 11.46 -2.56
CA LEU A 42 -25.54 11.19 -3.06
C LEU A 42 -26.61 11.98 -2.28
N ALA A 43 -26.45 12.17 -0.97
CA ALA A 43 -27.36 12.98 -0.15
C ALA A 43 -27.30 14.47 -0.48
N LEU A 44 -26.13 14.99 -0.85
CA LEU A 44 -25.94 16.36 -1.35
C LEU A 44 -26.60 16.58 -2.72
N GLY A 45 -26.93 15.51 -3.45
CA GLY A 45 -27.80 15.55 -4.63
C GLY A 45 -27.28 16.45 -5.75
N SER A 46 -28.09 17.43 -6.15
CA SER A 46 -27.79 18.40 -7.23
C SER A 46 -26.87 19.54 -6.79
N SER A 47 -26.65 19.72 -5.48
CA SER A 47 -25.78 20.78 -4.96
C SER A 47 -24.29 20.51 -5.23
N VAL A 48 -23.94 19.26 -5.54
CA VAL A 48 -22.57 18.85 -5.90
C VAL A 48 -22.56 18.30 -7.32
N SER A 49 -21.76 18.92 -8.19
CA SER A 49 -21.46 18.38 -9.50
C SER A 49 -20.62 17.11 -9.35
N VAL A 50 -21.19 15.97 -9.72
CA VAL A 50 -20.44 14.70 -9.74
C VAL A 50 -19.50 14.68 -10.96
N PHE A 51 -20.03 15.11 -12.11
CA PHE A 51 -19.32 15.22 -13.38
C PHE A 51 -19.24 16.70 -13.77
N GLY A 52 -18.15 17.10 -14.42
CA GLY A 52 -17.87 18.49 -14.82
C GLY A 52 -16.65 19.08 -14.12
N ASP A 53 -16.20 20.24 -14.61
CA ASP A 53 -15.02 20.92 -14.09
C ASP A 53 -15.22 21.34 -12.63
N GLY A 54 -14.28 20.98 -11.76
CA GLY A 54 -14.38 21.19 -10.31
C GLY A 54 -15.34 20.25 -9.58
N GLY A 55 -15.89 19.24 -10.25
CA GLY A 55 -16.77 18.24 -9.65
C GLY A 55 -16.03 17.18 -8.81
N TYR A 56 -16.81 16.31 -8.17
CA TYR A 56 -16.28 15.23 -7.34
C TYR A 56 -15.25 14.34 -8.06
N VAL A 57 -15.55 13.96 -9.31
CA VAL A 57 -14.65 13.12 -10.09
C VAL A 57 -13.36 13.87 -10.43
N SER A 58 -13.43 15.16 -10.79
CA SER A 58 -12.24 15.94 -11.18
C SER A 58 -11.28 16.09 -10.00
N LEU A 59 -11.80 16.39 -8.79
CA LEU A 59 -11.00 16.49 -7.58
C LEU A 59 -10.21 15.19 -7.30
N ILE A 60 -10.84 14.04 -7.49
CA ILE A 60 -10.15 12.75 -7.32
C ILE A 60 -9.14 12.53 -8.43
N THR A 61 -9.46 12.82 -9.69
CA THR A 61 -8.49 12.64 -10.79
C THR A 61 -7.26 13.53 -10.61
N ASP A 62 -7.43 14.76 -10.13
CA ASP A 62 -6.33 15.69 -9.86
C ASP A 62 -5.43 15.15 -8.74
N LEU A 63 -6.01 14.63 -7.67
CA LEU A 63 -5.27 13.94 -6.62
C LEU A 63 -4.53 12.71 -7.15
N LEU A 64 -5.17 11.90 -7.99
CA LEU A 64 -4.59 10.68 -8.54
C LEU A 64 -3.40 10.96 -9.46
N GLN A 65 -3.38 12.08 -10.17
CA GLN A 65 -2.23 12.50 -10.97
C GLN A 65 -0.98 12.68 -10.10
N ILE A 66 -1.12 13.35 -8.96
CA ILE A 66 -0.02 13.57 -8.00
C ILE A 66 0.38 12.24 -7.34
N MET A 67 -0.61 11.46 -6.91
CA MET A 67 -0.38 10.17 -6.26
C MET A 67 0.33 9.16 -7.16
N THR A 68 0.00 9.14 -8.45
CA THR A 68 0.69 8.28 -9.43
C THR A 68 2.19 8.57 -9.46
N GLY A 69 2.59 9.84 -9.53
CA GLY A 69 4.00 10.24 -9.48
C GLY A 69 4.67 9.85 -8.16
N PHE A 70 3.99 10.07 -7.03
CA PHE A 70 4.48 9.66 -5.72
C PHE A 70 4.73 8.15 -5.63
N TYR A 71 3.80 7.32 -6.11
CA TYR A 71 3.94 5.85 -6.05
C TYR A 71 5.10 5.35 -6.90
N VAL A 72 5.29 5.90 -8.10
CA VAL A 72 6.42 5.54 -8.97
C VAL A 72 7.75 5.96 -8.33
N ALA A 73 7.81 7.15 -7.73
CA ALA A 73 9.00 7.62 -7.01
C ALA A 73 9.32 6.75 -5.78
N ALA A 74 8.32 6.42 -4.96
CA ALA A 74 8.48 5.55 -3.80
C ALA A 74 8.91 4.12 -4.22
N LEU A 75 8.34 3.60 -5.31
CA LEU A 75 8.74 2.32 -5.90
C LEU A 75 10.21 2.33 -6.32
N ALA A 76 10.65 3.37 -7.04
CA ALA A 76 12.04 3.52 -7.47
C ALA A 76 12.98 3.59 -6.26
N ALA A 77 12.67 4.44 -5.27
CA ALA A 77 13.44 4.59 -4.04
C ALA A 77 13.60 3.26 -3.29
N VAL A 78 12.52 2.52 -3.09
CA VAL A 78 12.54 1.21 -2.42
C VAL A 78 13.27 0.15 -3.27
N ALA A 79 13.25 0.26 -4.60
CA ALA A 79 13.96 -0.67 -5.47
C ALA A 79 15.48 -0.43 -5.49
N THR A 80 15.93 0.82 -5.41
CA THR A 80 17.34 1.18 -5.60
C THR A 80 18.11 1.43 -4.30
N PHE A 81 17.46 1.89 -3.22
CA PHE A 81 18.20 2.22 -2.00
C PHE A 81 18.66 0.95 -1.27
N PRO A 82 19.97 0.76 -1.06
CA PRO A 82 20.47 -0.34 -0.27
C PRO A 82 20.04 -0.13 1.19
N SER A 83 19.33 -1.11 1.77
CA SER A 83 18.89 -1.03 3.16
C SER A 83 18.77 -2.44 3.72
N PRO A 84 19.65 -2.83 4.66
CA PRO A 84 19.60 -4.15 5.27
C PRO A 84 18.30 -4.37 6.06
N VAL A 85 17.58 -3.30 6.44
CA VAL A 85 16.26 -3.37 7.09
C VAL A 85 15.16 -3.72 6.08
N LEU A 86 15.27 -3.27 4.84
CA LEU A 86 14.31 -3.61 3.77
C LEU A 86 14.47 -5.05 3.26
N ASP A 87 15.69 -5.60 3.36
CA ASP A 87 15.99 -6.95 2.92
C ASP A 87 15.63 -8.02 3.97
N GLN A 88 15.19 -7.59 5.16
CA GLN A 88 14.66 -8.48 6.19
C GLN A 88 13.28 -9.03 5.82
N PRO A 89 12.92 -10.22 6.34
CA PRO A 89 11.56 -10.72 6.28
C PRO A 89 10.57 -9.74 6.94
N LEU A 90 9.30 -9.80 6.55
CA LEU A 90 8.23 -9.11 7.27
C LEU A 90 8.13 -9.70 8.70
N ASP A 91 8.23 -8.88 9.76
CA ASP A 91 7.92 -9.41 11.11
C ASP A 91 6.41 -9.55 11.27
N GLY A 92 5.98 -10.71 11.76
CA GLY A 92 4.58 -11.12 11.83
C GLY A 92 4.37 -12.47 11.15
N SER A 93 3.13 -13.00 11.19
CA SER A 93 2.74 -14.23 10.46
C SER A 93 3.30 -14.15 9.03
N PRO A 94 4.02 -15.18 8.54
CA PRO A 94 4.80 -15.07 7.32
C PRO A 94 3.88 -14.63 6.17
N ALA A 95 4.07 -13.41 5.67
CA ALA A 95 3.43 -12.96 4.45
C ALA A 95 3.98 -13.84 3.32
N MET A 96 3.25 -14.91 3.00
CA MET A 96 3.67 -15.85 1.99
C MET A 96 3.17 -15.34 0.64
N LEU A 97 4.08 -15.08 -0.28
CA LEU A 97 3.71 -15.00 -1.69
C LEU A 97 3.57 -16.43 -2.20
N VAL A 98 2.36 -16.79 -2.57
CA VAL A 98 2.09 -17.99 -3.34
C VAL A 98 2.43 -17.68 -4.80
N GLU A 99 3.65 -18.01 -5.21
CA GLU A 99 4.10 -17.83 -6.58
C GLU A 99 4.18 -19.21 -7.27
N MET A 100 3.39 -19.42 -8.32
CA MET A 100 3.53 -20.59 -9.19
C MET A 100 4.74 -20.40 -10.09
N ARG A 101 5.84 -21.09 -9.76
CA ARG A 101 7.04 -21.13 -10.61
C ARG A 101 7.16 -22.55 -11.17
N LYS A 102 7.08 -22.68 -12.50
CA LYS A 102 7.17 -23.97 -13.22
C LYS A 102 6.14 -25.02 -12.76
N GLY A 103 4.89 -24.63 -12.51
CA GLY A 103 3.82 -25.55 -12.13
C GLY A 103 3.85 -26.05 -10.68
N VAL A 104 4.78 -25.57 -9.85
CA VAL A 104 4.88 -25.90 -8.42
C VAL A 104 4.59 -24.65 -7.59
N GLU A 105 3.69 -24.77 -6.62
CA GLU A 105 3.38 -23.74 -5.65
C GLU A 105 4.56 -23.56 -4.69
N LYS A 106 5.33 -22.47 -4.83
CA LYS A 106 6.38 -22.13 -3.87
C LYS A 106 5.95 -20.95 -3.03
N ARG A 107 5.81 -21.18 -1.72
CA ARG A 107 5.66 -20.14 -0.71
C ARG A 107 7.03 -19.50 -0.48
N ILE A 108 7.26 -18.34 -1.07
CA ILE A 108 8.52 -17.60 -0.92
C ILE A 108 8.34 -16.59 0.22
N PRO A 109 9.21 -16.60 1.26
CA PRO A 109 9.16 -15.57 2.30
C PRO A 109 9.39 -14.20 1.67
N LEU A 110 8.45 -13.29 1.87
CA LEU A 110 8.53 -11.92 1.38
C LEU A 110 9.47 -11.09 2.23
N THR A 111 10.47 -10.48 1.59
CA THR A 111 11.21 -9.36 2.19
C THR A 111 10.35 -8.10 2.20
N ARG A 112 10.62 -7.18 3.14
CA ARG A 112 9.93 -5.88 3.22
C ARG A 112 10.08 -5.08 1.93
N ARG A 113 11.23 -5.17 1.26
CA ARG A 113 11.48 -4.56 -0.06
C ARG A 113 10.50 -5.09 -1.11
N ARG A 114 10.43 -6.40 -1.29
CA ARG A 114 9.56 -7.01 -2.31
C ARG A 114 8.08 -6.72 -2.00
N PHE A 115 7.71 -6.70 -0.73
CA PHE A 115 6.38 -6.30 -0.29
C PHE A 115 6.04 -4.85 -0.69
N LEU A 116 6.90 -3.90 -0.35
CA LEU A 116 6.72 -2.49 -0.65
C LEU A 116 6.77 -2.18 -2.15
N SER A 117 7.64 -2.84 -2.91
CA SER A 117 7.68 -2.69 -4.36
C SER A 117 6.39 -3.19 -5.02
N LEU A 118 5.81 -4.29 -4.55
CA LEU A 118 4.53 -4.77 -5.05
C LEU A 118 3.36 -3.86 -4.62
N LEU A 119 3.40 -3.32 -3.39
CA LEU A 119 2.42 -2.36 -2.88
C LEU A 119 2.38 -1.09 -3.74
N PHE A 120 3.51 -0.41 -3.89
CA PHE A 120 3.56 0.85 -4.64
C PHE A 120 3.34 0.64 -6.14
N GLY A 121 3.79 -0.50 -6.70
CA GLY A 121 3.45 -0.88 -8.07
C GLY A 121 1.94 -1.08 -8.26
N HIS A 122 1.26 -1.72 -7.29
CA HIS A 122 -0.19 -1.88 -7.34
C HIS A 122 -0.92 -0.54 -7.24
N LEU A 123 -0.53 0.32 -6.29
CA LEU A 123 -1.09 1.65 -6.11
C LEU A 123 -0.93 2.53 -7.35
N ALA A 124 0.26 2.51 -7.99
CA ALA A 124 0.53 3.25 -9.23
C ALA A 124 -0.35 2.76 -10.39
N LEU A 125 -0.49 1.45 -10.56
CA LEU A 125 -1.34 0.92 -11.62
C LEU A 125 -2.82 1.24 -11.36
N LEU A 126 -3.26 1.08 -10.11
CA LEU A 126 -4.63 1.35 -9.71
C LEU A 126 -4.97 2.85 -9.87
N SER A 127 -4.06 3.76 -9.50
CA SER A 127 -4.27 5.20 -9.64
C SER A 127 -4.44 5.61 -11.10
N ILE A 128 -3.61 5.07 -12.00
CA ILE A 128 -3.73 5.28 -13.45
C ILE A 128 -5.07 4.77 -13.97
N CYS A 129 -5.49 3.57 -13.58
CA CYS A 129 -6.78 3.01 -13.99
C CYS A 129 -7.96 3.88 -13.53
N ILE A 130 -7.99 4.29 -12.26
CA ILE A 130 -9.07 5.14 -11.73
C ILE A 130 -9.07 6.50 -12.43
N TYR A 131 -7.89 7.08 -12.70
CA TYR A 131 -7.75 8.34 -13.42
C TYR A 131 -8.42 8.27 -14.80
N PHE A 132 -8.10 7.24 -15.59
CA PHE A 132 -8.70 7.06 -16.92
C PHE A 132 -10.21 6.78 -16.84
N ILE A 133 -10.67 5.96 -15.90
CA ILE A 133 -12.09 5.66 -15.71
C ILE A 133 -12.86 6.95 -15.33
N GLY A 134 -12.31 7.76 -14.42
CA GLY A 134 -12.90 9.03 -14.00
C GLY A 134 -12.96 10.04 -15.14
N GLY A 135 -11.84 10.24 -15.85
CA GLY A 135 -11.78 11.14 -17.00
C GLY A 135 -12.73 10.73 -18.12
N PHE A 136 -12.78 9.44 -18.47
CA PHE A 136 -13.68 8.92 -19.49
C PHE A 136 -15.15 9.02 -19.06
N ALA A 137 -15.47 8.72 -17.80
CA ALA A 137 -16.82 8.86 -17.27
C ALA A 137 -17.30 10.32 -17.34
N SER A 138 -16.43 11.29 -17.01
CA SER A 138 -16.75 12.71 -17.13
C SER A 138 -17.05 13.10 -18.58
N LEU A 139 -16.27 12.62 -19.55
CA LEU A 139 -16.47 12.91 -20.97
C LEU A 139 -17.79 12.34 -21.53
N VAL A 140 -18.15 11.12 -21.11
CA VAL A 140 -19.31 10.39 -21.62
C VAL A 140 -20.60 10.75 -20.88
N SER A 141 -20.49 11.35 -19.68
CA SER A 141 -21.63 11.69 -18.82
C SER A 141 -22.70 12.54 -19.51
N SER A 142 -22.30 13.52 -20.32
CA SER A 142 -23.21 14.40 -21.08
C SER A 142 -23.95 13.65 -22.20
N GLY A 143 -23.27 12.76 -22.93
CA GLY A 143 -23.88 11.95 -23.99
C GLY A 143 -24.84 10.89 -23.45
N VAL A 144 -24.51 10.26 -22.33
CA VAL A 144 -25.35 9.23 -21.70
C VAL A 144 -26.61 9.85 -21.06
N ALA A 145 -26.53 11.08 -20.55
CA ALA A 145 -27.68 11.78 -20.01
C ALA A 145 -28.76 12.06 -21.06
N ALA A 146 -28.41 12.18 -22.34
CA ALA A 146 -29.37 12.44 -23.41
C ALA A 146 -30.14 11.18 -23.88
N LEU A 147 -29.57 9.99 -23.66
CA LEU A 147 -30.06 8.73 -24.25
C LEU A 147 -30.84 7.84 -23.27
N LEU A 148 -30.75 8.10 -21.97
CA LEU A 148 -31.31 7.21 -20.94
C LEU A 148 -32.52 7.79 -20.19
N PRO A 149 -33.51 6.93 -19.83
CA PRO A 149 -34.59 7.28 -18.92
C PRO A 149 -34.08 7.77 -17.56
N GLU A 150 -34.83 8.65 -16.90
CA GLU A 150 -34.41 9.26 -15.62
C GLU A 150 -34.10 8.24 -14.53
N GLY A 151 -34.91 7.18 -14.40
CA GLY A 151 -34.68 6.11 -13.42
C GLY A 151 -33.37 5.36 -13.64
N ALA A 152 -33.07 4.99 -14.90
CA ALA A 152 -31.82 4.32 -15.25
C ALA A 152 -30.60 5.24 -15.02
N ARG A 153 -30.74 6.53 -15.29
CA ARG A 153 -29.69 7.54 -15.08
C ARG A 153 -29.31 7.67 -13.60
N LEU A 154 -30.30 7.68 -12.71
CA LEU A 154 -30.06 7.75 -11.27
C LEU A 154 -29.34 6.50 -10.76
N CYS A 155 -29.80 5.30 -11.17
CA CYS A 155 -29.16 4.04 -10.78
C CYS A 155 -27.70 3.94 -11.26
N ILE A 156 -27.43 4.32 -12.52
CA ILE A 156 -26.07 4.32 -13.08
C ILE A 156 -25.18 5.34 -12.37
N ARG A 157 -25.68 6.56 -12.15
CA ARG A 157 -24.94 7.61 -11.41
C ARG A 157 -24.62 7.15 -9.99
N ALA A 158 -25.60 6.61 -9.27
CA ALA A 158 -25.40 6.12 -7.91
C ALA A 158 -24.39 4.96 -7.86
N SER A 159 -24.52 3.99 -8.76
CA SER A 159 -23.59 2.86 -8.87
C SER A 159 -22.18 3.33 -9.17
N PHE A 160 -22.02 4.27 -10.10
CA PHE A 160 -20.71 4.85 -10.43
C PHE A 160 -20.10 5.55 -9.22
N VAL A 161 -20.83 6.43 -8.54
CA VAL A 161 -20.34 7.15 -7.36
C VAL A 161 -19.92 6.16 -6.27
N ILE A 162 -20.75 5.17 -5.94
CA ILE A 162 -20.43 4.16 -4.92
C ILE A 162 -19.14 3.41 -5.27
N ILE A 163 -19.05 2.85 -6.48
CA ILE A 163 -17.89 2.07 -6.91
C ILE A 163 -16.63 2.95 -6.93
N TYR A 164 -16.73 4.15 -7.51
CA TYR A 164 -15.62 5.08 -7.63
C TYR A 164 -15.12 5.55 -6.25
N SER A 165 -16.02 5.87 -5.32
CA SER A 165 -15.68 6.23 -3.93
C SER A 165 -15.01 5.09 -3.18
N VAL A 166 -15.54 3.86 -3.27
CA VAL A 166 -14.98 2.68 -2.58
C VAL A 166 -13.57 2.35 -3.10
N VAL A 167 -13.38 2.36 -4.42
CA VAL A 167 -12.08 2.07 -5.02
C VAL A 167 -11.07 3.17 -4.70
N SER A 168 -11.48 4.44 -4.70
CA SER A 168 -10.63 5.57 -4.30
C SER A 168 -10.26 5.52 -2.82
N ALA A 169 -11.21 5.15 -1.95
CA ALA A 169 -10.96 4.95 -0.53
C ALA A 169 -9.97 3.79 -0.28
N HIS A 170 -10.05 2.71 -1.08
CA HIS A 170 -9.09 1.62 -1.01
C HIS A 170 -7.67 2.08 -1.33
N LEU A 171 -7.52 2.87 -2.39
CA LEU A 171 -6.23 3.48 -2.75
C LEU A 171 -5.67 4.33 -1.60
N LEU A 172 -6.49 5.16 -0.93
CA LEU A 172 -6.04 5.99 0.20
C LEU A 172 -5.62 5.15 1.41
N VAL A 173 -6.42 4.16 1.81
CA VAL A 173 -6.10 3.30 2.96
C VAL A 173 -4.82 2.51 2.71
N VAL A 174 -4.66 1.93 1.53
CA VAL A 174 -3.46 1.17 1.17
C VAL A 174 -2.25 2.09 1.03
N THR A 175 -2.43 3.36 0.66
CA THR A 175 -1.37 4.38 0.72
C THR A 175 -0.90 4.65 2.14
N MET A 176 -1.84 4.82 3.08
CA MET A 176 -1.52 4.99 4.50
C MET A 176 -0.75 3.79 5.04
N LEU A 177 -1.10 2.57 4.61
CA LEU A 177 -0.33 1.38 4.94
C LEU A 177 1.10 1.46 4.40
N GLY A 178 1.28 1.89 3.14
CA GLY A 178 2.61 2.11 2.56
C GLY A 178 3.45 3.12 3.33
N LEU A 179 2.84 4.26 3.69
CA LEU A 179 3.47 5.28 4.51
C LEU A 179 3.83 4.76 5.89
N TYR A 180 2.98 3.98 6.55
CA TYR A 180 3.30 3.35 7.83
C TYR A 180 4.57 2.50 7.74
N TYR A 181 4.72 1.70 6.68
CA TYR A 181 5.93 0.89 6.50
C TYR A 181 7.17 1.76 6.23
N LEU A 182 7.05 2.81 5.40
CA LEU A 182 8.18 3.69 5.09
C LEU A 182 8.60 4.57 6.27
N SER A 183 7.64 5.13 7.01
CA SER A 183 7.91 6.06 8.11
C SER A 183 8.28 5.34 9.40
N TYR A 184 7.61 4.24 9.73
CA TYR A 184 7.76 3.60 11.05
C TYR A 184 8.61 2.32 11.01
N ARG A 185 8.42 1.45 10.01
CA ARG A 185 9.08 0.13 9.99
C ARG A 185 10.51 0.16 9.46
N ILE A 186 10.85 1.08 8.56
CA ILE A 186 12.22 1.24 8.06
C ILE A 186 13.20 1.67 9.16
N HIS A 187 12.74 2.42 10.16
CA HIS A 187 13.60 2.95 11.23
C HIS A 187 13.75 2.02 12.44
N ARG A 188 13.00 0.90 12.48
CA ARG A 188 13.11 -0.05 13.60
C ARG A 188 14.34 -0.95 13.39
N PRO A 189 15.28 -0.96 14.35
CA PRO A 189 16.42 -1.87 14.28
C PRO A 189 15.94 -3.33 14.32
N PRO A 190 16.68 -4.26 13.71
CA PRO A 190 16.34 -5.69 13.75
C PRO A 190 16.19 -6.14 15.20
N SER A 191 15.03 -6.68 15.55
CA SER A 191 14.82 -7.36 16.83
C SER A 191 15.56 -8.70 16.79
N GLY A 192 16.87 -8.64 17.02
CA GLY A 192 17.78 -9.78 16.86
C GLY A 192 19.20 -9.49 17.32
N ASN A 193 19.35 -8.76 18.43
CA ASN A 193 20.40 -8.95 19.44
C ASN A 193 20.21 -7.89 20.53
N GLN A 194 19.22 -8.13 21.38
CA GLN A 194 19.32 -7.71 22.78
C GLN A 194 20.29 -8.69 23.44
N ALA A 195 21.57 -8.61 23.07
CA ALA A 195 22.63 -9.16 23.88
C ALA A 195 22.70 -8.25 25.11
N ASP A 196 22.00 -8.68 26.15
CA ASP A 196 22.56 -8.73 27.49
C ASP A 196 23.56 -7.60 27.81
N HIS A 197 23.05 -6.39 28.04
CA HIS A 197 23.76 -5.44 28.88
C HIS A 197 23.56 -5.83 30.34
N SER A 198 23.96 -7.06 30.70
CA SER A 198 24.51 -7.27 32.03
C SER A 198 25.75 -6.37 32.13
N PRO A 199 25.86 -5.49 33.14
CA PRO A 199 27.08 -4.74 33.33
C PRO A 199 28.23 -5.75 33.48
N LEU A 200 29.26 -5.57 32.66
CA LEU A 200 30.49 -6.36 32.70
C LEU A 200 30.92 -6.56 34.17
N PRO A 201 31.16 -7.80 34.64
CA PRO A 201 31.78 -7.97 35.94
C PRO A 201 33.15 -7.31 35.87
N LEU A 202 33.31 -6.27 36.70
CA LEU A 202 34.56 -5.58 36.90
C LEU A 202 35.64 -6.60 37.22
N ASP A 203 36.71 -6.52 36.43
CA ASP A 203 38.00 -7.19 36.54
C ASP A 203 38.37 -7.53 37.99
N ALA A 204 38.10 -8.78 38.39
CA ALA A 204 38.54 -9.36 39.65
C ALA A 204 39.88 -10.11 39.50
N SER A 205 40.74 -9.69 38.56
CA SER A 205 42.03 -10.35 38.29
C SER A 205 43.23 -9.41 38.47
N ARG A 206 43.14 -8.42 39.37
CA ARG A 206 44.24 -7.49 39.68
C ARG A 206 44.43 -7.16 41.16
N ALA A 207 44.30 -8.15 42.04
CA ALA A 207 44.71 -8.03 43.43
C ALA A 207 45.39 -9.31 43.92
N GLY A 208 46.64 -9.52 43.51
CA GLY A 208 47.41 -10.64 44.02
C GLY A 208 48.71 -10.89 43.27
N THR A 209 49.67 -9.97 43.39
CA THR A 209 51.13 -10.23 43.37
C THR A 209 51.86 -8.90 43.41
N HIS A 210 52.03 -8.33 44.60
CA HIS A 210 53.21 -7.51 44.87
C HIS A 210 53.57 -7.66 46.34
N ASN A 211 54.23 -8.76 46.65
CA ASN A 211 55.12 -8.87 47.79
C ASN A 211 56.32 -9.69 47.34
N ASP A 212 57.47 -9.38 47.94
CA ASP A 212 58.77 -10.02 47.79
C ASP A 212 59.63 -9.49 46.64
N LEU A 213 60.44 -8.47 46.96
CA LEU A 213 61.92 -8.52 46.85
C LEU A 213 62.50 -7.13 47.17
N LYS A 214 62.70 -6.87 48.45
CA LYS A 214 63.74 -5.96 48.95
C LYS A 214 64.26 -6.54 50.26
N ASP A 215 65.23 -7.42 50.15
CA ASP A 215 66.27 -7.67 51.15
C ASP A 215 67.51 -8.18 50.41
N ASN A 216 68.66 -7.62 50.78
CA ASN A 216 70.03 -7.68 50.20
C ASN A 216 70.33 -6.75 49.00
#